data_AF-A0A7G9NZD4-F1
#
_entry.id   AF-A0A7G9NZD4-F1
#
_cell.length_a   1.000
_cell.length_b   1.000
_cell.length_c   1.000
_cell.angle_alpha   90.00
_cell.angle_beta   90.00
_cell.angle_gamma   90.00
#
_symmetry.space_group_name_H-M   'P 1'
#
loop_
_entity.id
_entity.type
_entity.pdbx_description
1 polymer ?
#
loop_
_entity_poly.entity_id
_entity_poly.type
_entity_poly.pdbx_seq_one_letter_code
_entity_poly.pdbx_strand_id
1 'polypeptide(L)'
;MNGNLIYGTFERIKKYYVSSNGREYFNFEFAPRGSHVYIYCTRHPSLHGKDRDPNKTHLFRSGELCFVAGHEPRTQREAEQRAKEWAEYFLNYRDTGVVRS
;
A
#
# COMPACT_ATOMS: atom_id res chain seq x y z
N MET A 1 13.30 -21.68 9.56
CA MET A 1 12.55 -20.65 8.80
C MET A 1 13.57 -19.65 8.29
N ASN A 2 13.97 -19.76 7.01
CA ASN A 2 15.04 -18.94 6.45
C ASN A 2 14.47 -17.61 5.98
N GLY A 3 14.66 -16.56 6.79
CA GLY A 3 14.49 -15.19 6.34
C GLY A 3 15.63 -14.86 5.38
N ASN A 4 15.35 -14.84 4.09
CA ASN A 4 16.31 -14.36 3.10
C ASN A 4 16.51 -12.85 3.30
N LEU A 5 17.68 -12.52 3.84
CA LEU A 5 18.26 -11.18 3.84
C LEU A 5 18.38 -10.69 2.39
N ILE A 6 17.90 -9.47 2.14
CA ILE A 6 17.83 -8.83 0.82
C ILE A 6 19.22 -8.30 0.45
N TYR A 7 20.09 -9.18 -0.03
CA TYR A 7 21.27 -8.80 -0.84
C TYR A 7 21.15 -9.31 -2.28
N GLY A 8 19.91 -9.56 -2.73
CA GLY A 8 19.60 -9.92 -4.11
C GLY A 8 18.53 -9.00 -4.64
N THR A 9 18.86 -8.29 -5.71
CA THR A 9 17.97 -7.44 -6.50
C THR A 9 16.74 -8.24 -6.92
N PHE A 10 15.64 -8.17 -6.17
CA PHE A 10 14.38 -8.69 -6.68
C PHE A 10 13.80 -7.67 -7.66
N GLU A 11 13.32 -8.15 -8.80
CA GLU A 11 12.70 -7.28 -9.80
C GLU A 11 11.44 -6.63 -9.22
N ARG A 12 11.05 -5.47 -9.75
CA ARG A 12 9.79 -4.83 -9.35
C ARG A 12 8.64 -5.80 -9.55
N ILE A 13 7.87 -6.06 -8.49
CA ILE A 13 6.77 -7.02 -8.52
C ILE A 13 5.46 -6.25 -8.59
N LYS A 14 4.62 -6.59 -9.56
CA LYS A 14 3.24 -6.09 -9.62
C LYS A 14 2.31 -7.14 -9.06
N LYS A 15 1.42 -6.74 -8.15
CA LYS A 15 0.34 -7.62 -7.65
C LYS A 15 -1.00 -6.92 -7.67
N TYR A 16 -2.01 -7.76 -7.81
CA TYR A 16 -3.41 -7.41 -7.74
C TYR A 16 -3.97 -7.79 -6.37
N TYR A 17 -4.79 -6.92 -5.81
CA TYR A 17 -5.53 -7.17 -4.57
C TYR A 17 -7.01 -6.92 -4.78
N VAL A 18 -7.85 -7.88 -4.39
CA VAL A 18 -9.30 -7.69 -4.25
C VAL A 18 -9.59 -7.36 -2.79
N SER A 19 -10.42 -6.36 -2.56
CA SER A 19 -10.87 -5.99 -1.22
C SER A 19 -11.52 -7.16 -0.50
N SER A 20 -11.52 -7.11 0.84
CA SER A 20 -12.11 -8.14 1.69
C SER A 20 -13.59 -8.44 1.38
N ASN A 21 -14.34 -7.43 0.92
CA ASN A 21 -15.75 -7.55 0.52
C ASN A 21 -15.95 -7.96 -0.96
N GLY A 22 -14.88 -8.16 -1.72
CA GLY A 22 -14.94 -8.60 -3.12
C GLY A 22 -15.35 -7.55 -4.15
N ARG A 23 -15.61 -6.30 -3.75
CA ARG A 23 -16.23 -5.28 -4.62
C ARG A 23 -15.23 -4.40 -5.35
N GLU A 24 -14.03 -4.26 -4.81
CA GLU A 24 -13.07 -3.29 -5.26
C GLU A 24 -11.72 -3.95 -5.47
N TYR A 25 -10.89 -3.33 -6.28
CA TYR A 25 -9.56 -3.86 -6.55
C TYR A 25 -8.50 -2.80 -6.69
N PHE A 26 -7.29 -3.23 -6.37
CA PHE A 26 -6.09 -2.41 -6.28
C PHE A 26 -4.95 -3.08 -7.04
N ASN A 27 -4.12 -2.24 -7.66
CA ASN A 27 -2.85 -2.68 -8.24
C ASN A 27 -1.72 -2.06 -7.43
N PHE A 28 -0.80 -2.91 -6.98
CA PHE A 28 0.39 -2.50 -6.25
C PHE A 28 1.64 -2.90 -7.02
N GLU A 29 2.63 -2.02 -7.00
CA GLU A 29 4.00 -2.29 -7.41
C GLU A 29 4.91 -2.22 -6.18
N PHE A 30 5.70 -3.28 -5.99
CA PHE A 30 6.67 -3.41 -4.91
C PHE A 30 8.06 -3.29 -5.49
N ALA A 31 8.82 -2.30 -5.03
CA ALA A 31 10.17 -2.03 -5.53
C ALA A 31 11.18 -2.05 -4.38
N PRO A 32 12.26 -2.84 -4.45
CA PRO A 32 13.33 -2.73 -3.47
C PRO A 32 14.04 -1.39 -3.59
N ARG A 33 14.39 -0.80 -2.46
CA ARG A 33 15.23 0.40 -2.41
C ARG A 33 16.07 0.40 -1.13
N GLY A 34 17.36 0.11 -1.29
CA GLY A 34 18.25 -0.10 -0.15
C GLY A 34 17.76 -1.26 0.72
N SER A 35 17.56 -1.00 2.01
CA SER A 35 17.11 -2.01 2.99
C SER A 35 15.58 -2.10 3.15
N HIS A 36 14.80 -1.42 2.29
CA HIS A 36 13.35 -1.34 2.41
C HIS A 36 12.66 -1.72 1.10
N VAL A 37 11.36 -1.97 1.19
CA VAL A 37 10.47 -2.20 0.06
C VAL A 37 9.52 -1.01 -0.06
N TYR A 38 9.59 -0.31 -1.18
CA TYR A 38 8.66 0.77 -1.50
C TYR A 38 7.39 0.17 -2.11
N ILE A 39 6.25 0.75 -1.75
CA ILE A 39 4.94 0.31 -2.24
C ILE A 39 4.32 1.45 -3.04
N TYR A 40 3.99 1.17 -4.28
CA TYR A 40 3.30 2.10 -5.17
C TYR A 40 1.91 1.55 -5.49
N CYS A 41 0.87 2.28 -5.11
CA CYS A 41 -0.48 2.04 -5.62
C CYS A 41 -0.60 2.65 -7.02
N THR A 42 -0.67 1.80 -8.04
CA THR A 42 -0.79 2.22 -9.45
C THR A 42 -2.23 2.28 -9.92
N ARG A 43 -3.14 1.66 -9.15
CA ARG A 43 -4.59 1.76 -9.34
C ARG A 43 -5.30 1.54 -8.01
N HIS A 44 -6.24 2.42 -7.71
CA HIS A 44 -7.23 2.28 -6.65
C HIS A 44 -8.59 2.77 -7.16
N PRO A 45 -9.71 2.39 -6.50
CA PRO A 45 -11.00 3.01 -6.76
C PRO A 45 -10.93 4.51 -6.53
N SER A 46 -11.75 5.26 -7.25
CA SER A 46 -11.87 6.70 -7.02
C SER A 46 -12.41 6.98 -5.62
N LEU A 47 -12.04 8.15 -5.10
CA LEU A 47 -12.33 8.54 -3.72
C LEU A 47 -13.81 8.75 -3.39
N HIS A 48 -14.76 8.70 -4.35
CA HIS A 48 -16.21 9.05 -4.33
C HIS A 48 -16.98 9.04 -2.98
N GLY A 49 -16.42 9.70 -1.99
CA GLY A 49 -16.65 9.47 -0.59
C GLY A 49 -17.03 10.75 0.11
N LYS A 50 -17.23 10.64 1.42
CA LYS A 50 -17.61 11.80 2.24
C LYS A 50 -16.51 12.88 2.28
N ASP A 51 -15.25 12.46 2.19
CA ASP A 51 -14.08 13.34 2.08
C ASP A 51 -13.28 12.99 0.81
N ARG A 52 -12.74 14.01 0.13
CA ARG A 52 -12.02 13.90 -1.15
C ARG A 52 -10.54 14.23 -1.05
N ASP A 53 -10.00 14.53 0.13
CA ASP A 53 -8.57 14.79 0.28
C ASP A 53 -7.76 13.48 0.25
N PRO A 54 -6.96 13.22 -0.80
CA PRO A 54 -6.18 11.99 -0.92
C PRO A 54 -4.98 11.96 0.05
N ASN A 55 -4.51 13.10 0.56
CA ASN A 55 -3.35 13.10 1.46
C ASN A 55 -3.68 12.39 2.78
N LYS A 56 -4.95 12.40 3.17
CA LYS A 56 -5.47 11.71 4.35
C LYS A 56 -5.46 10.19 4.24
N THR A 57 -5.23 9.64 3.04
CA THR A 57 -5.09 8.20 2.86
C THR A 57 -3.64 7.73 2.92
N HIS A 58 -2.66 8.58 3.24
CA HIS A 58 -1.23 8.23 3.17
C HIS A 58 -0.76 7.84 1.76
N LEU A 59 -1.39 8.39 0.71
CA LEU A 59 -0.99 8.20 -0.68
C LEU A 59 -0.36 9.48 -1.24
N PHE A 60 0.91 9.42 -1.62
CA PHE A 60 1.55 10.53 -2.32
C PHE A 60 1.05 10.65 -3.76
N ARG A 61 1.25 11.83 -4.37
CA ARG A 61 0.90 12.06 -5.80
C ARG A 61 1.62 11.13 -6.77
N SER A 62 2.77 10.57 -6.38
CA SER A 62 3.50 9.55 -7.14
C SER A 62 2.82 8.17 -7.13
N GLY A 63 1.78 7.98 -6.33
CA GLY A 63 1.20 6.67 -6.02
C GLY A 63 1.94 5.95 -4.90
N GLU A 64 3.03 6.50 -4.35
CA GLU A 64 3.77 5.89 -3.25
C GLU A 64 2.98 5.94 -1.94
N LEU A 65 2.94 4.83 -1.21
CA LEU A 65 2.39 4.78 0.13
C LEU A 65 3.38 5.40 1.12
N CYS A 66 2.88 6.33 1.94
CA CYS A 66 3.64 7.00 2.97
C CYS A 66 3.65 6.16 4.25
N PHE A 67 4.85 5.88 4.78
CA PHE A 67 5.05 5.21 6.06
C PHE A 67 5.79 6.15 7.02
N VAL A 68 5.50 6.00 8.31
CA VAL A 68 6.29 6.66 9.36
C VAL A 68 7.71 6.08 9.35
N ALA A 69 8.71 6.95 9.49
CA ALA A 69 10.11 6.54 9.55
C ALA A 69 10.34 5.48 10.64
N GLY A 70 11.02 4.39 10.28
CA GLY A 70 11.25 3.23 11.14
C GLY A 70 10.19 2.13 11.02
N HIS A 71 9.06 2.40 10.35
CA HIS A 71 7.97 1.45 10.11
C HIS A 71 7.84 1.02 8.64
N GLU A 72 8.81 1.39 7.80
CA GLU A 72 8.86 0.96 6.41
C GLU A 72 9.03 -0.56 6.32
N PRO A 73 8.29 -1.24 5.42
CA PRO A 73 8.41 -2.69 5.29
C PRO A 73 9.79 -3.06 4.77
N ARG A 74 10.42 -4.05 5.41
CA ARG A 74 11.77 -4.51 5.08
C ARG A 74 11.75 -5.81 4.31
N THR A 75 10.61 -6.48 4.23
CA THR A 75 10.42 -7.71 3.47
C THR A 75 9.26 -7.59 2.51
N GLN A 76 9.31 -8.37 1.43
CA GLN A 76 8.21 -8.45 0.46
C GLN A 76 6.89 -8.86 1.13
N ARG A 77 6.93 -9.80 2.08
CA ARG A 77 5.74 -10.26 2.82
C ARG A 77 5.12 -9.14 3.65
N GLU A 78 5.94 -8.38 4.38
CA GLU A 78 5.46 -7.23 5.15
C GLU A 78 4.90 -6.15 4.22
N ALA A 79 5.56 -5.88 3.10
CA ALA A 79 5.11 -4.88 2.16
C ALA A 79 3.73 -5.22 1.57
N GLU A 80 3.53 -6.48 1.20
CA GLU A 80 2.22 -6.97 0.73
C GLU A 80 1.15 -6.87 1.81
N GLN A 81 1.49 -7.19 3.06
CA GLN A 81 0.56 -7.06 4.18
C GLN A 81 0.16 -5.60 4.41
N ARG A 82 1.12 -4.67 4.41
CA ARG A 82 0.88 -3.23 4.53
C ARG A 82 0.04 -2.69 3.38
N ALA A 83 0.27 -3.15 2.15
CA ALA A 83 -0.53 -2.75 1.00
C ALA A 83 -2.00 -3.17 1.14
N LYS A 84 -2.27 -4.37 1.67
CA LYS A 84 -3.63 -4.84 1.96
C LYS A 84 -4.30 -4.03 3.06
N GLU A 85 -3.59 -3.81 4.17
CA GLU A 85 -4.08 -2.98 5.28
C GLU A 85 -4.46 -1.58 4.81
N TRP A 86 -3.59 -0.98 3.99
CA TRP A 86 -3.84 0.31 3.37
C TRP A 86 -5.06 0.28 2.44
N ALA A 87 -5.23 -0.75 1.60
CA ALA A 87 -6.37 -0.86 0.70
C ALA A 87 -7.71 -0.88 1.46
N GLU A 88 -7.78 -1.65 2.55
CA GLU A 88 -8.97 -1.73 3.39
C GLU A 88 -9.21 -0.43 4.16
N TYR A 89 -8.15 0.22 4.63
CA TYR A 89 -8.24 1.56 5.20
C TYR A 89 -8.75 2.59 4.19
N PHE A 90 -8.23 2.58 2.96
CA PHE A 90 -8.64 3.47 1.88
C PHE A 90 -10.14 3.36 1.60
N LEU A 91 -10.67 2.13 1.55
CA LEU A 91 -12.11 1.90 1.36
C LEU A 91 -12.94 2.40 2.55
N ASN A 92 -12.49 2.14 3.78
CA ASN A 92 -13.16 2.67 4.96
C ASN A 92 -13.17 4.20 4.96
N TYR A 93 -12.05 4.84 4.63
CA TYR A 93 -11.96 6.29 4.51
C TYR A 93 -12.85 6.82 3.39
N ARG A 94 -12.87 6.16 2.23
CA ARG A 94 -13.79 6.50 1.13
C ARG A 94 -15.22 6.55 1.62
N ASP A 95 -15.67 5.53 2.34
CA ASP A 95 -17.08 5.41 2.71
C ASP A 95 -17.44 6.34 3.90
N THR A 96 -16.49 6.65 4.79
CA THR A 96 -16.74 7.35 6.06
C THR A 96 -16.18 8.76 6.17
N GLY A 97 -15.11 9.07 5.44
CA GLY A 97 -14.29 10.29 5.61
C GLY A 97 -13.43 10.29 6.88
N VAL A 98 -13.36 9.18 7.63
CA VAL A 98 -12.66 9.11 8.92
C VAL A 98 -11.23 8.60 8.74
N VAL A 99 -10.26 9.41 9.18
CA VAL A 99 -8.83 9.05 9.19
C VAL A 99 -8.55 8.12 10.37
N ARG A 100 -7.78 7.06 10.14
CA ARG A 100 -7.26 6.18 11.21
C ARG A 100 -5.79 6.49 11.41
N SER A 101 -5.45 6.88 12.63
CA SER A 101 -4.09 7.13 13.14
C SER A 101 -3.41 5.85 13.58
#